data_AF-A0AAI9J5T5-F1
#
_entry.id   AF-A0AAI9J5T5-F1
#
_cell.length_a   1.000
_cell.length_b   1.000
_cell.length_c   1.000
_cell.angle_alpha   90.00
_cell.angle_beta   90.00
_cell.angle_gamma   90.00
#
_symmetry.space_group_name_H-M   'P 1'
#
loop_
_entity.id
_entity.type
_entity.pdbx_description
1 polymer ?
#
loop_
_entity_poly.entity_id
_entity_poly.type
_entity_poly.pdbx_seq_one_letter_code
_entity_poly.pdbx_strand_id
1 'polypeptide(L)'
;MTYEQEFLKDFEAWVKTQVTINEMALEESQKVYEEDKDERAKEAAIRYESRLDAYQFLLGKFANYQEGKGFHDLPDGLFGQRNY
;
A
#
# COMPACT_ATOMS: atom_id res chain seq x y z
N MET A 1 26.14 -5.18 0.90
CA MET A 1 24.89 -5.64 1.53
C MET A 1 24.93 -7.14 1.60
N THR A 2 24.32 -7.74 2.63
CA THR A 2 24.08 -9.20 2.64
C THR A 2 22.96 -9.55 1.66
N TYR A 3 22.81 -10.84 1.35
CA TYR A 3 21.69 -11.33 0.53
C TYR A 3 20.33 -10.88 1.10
N GLU A 4 20.14 -11.00 2.41
CA GLU A 4 18.90 -10.62 3.08
C GLU A 4 18.64 -9.11 2.99
N GLN A 5 19.68 -8.28 3.10
CA GLN A 5 19.56 -6.83 2.97
C GLN A 5 19.19 -6.41 1.54
N GLU A 6 19.77 -7.06 0.53
CA GLU A 6 19.45 -6.82 -0.87
C GLU A 6 18.01 -7.27 -1.19
N PHE A 7 17.62 -8.46 -0.72
CA PHE A 7 16.24 -8.96 -0.86
C PHE A 7 15.23 -8.01 -0.22
N LEU A 8 15.48 -7.52 1.00
CA LEU A 8 14.57 -6.60 1.69
C LEU A 8 14.49 -5.24 0.97
N LYS A 9 15.61 -4.74 0.43
CA LYS A 9 15.62 -3.51 -0.37
C LYS A 9 14.78 -3.65 -1.65
N ASP A 10 14.96 -4.74 -2.38
CA ASP A 10 14.21 -5.01 -3.62
C ASP A 10 12.73 -5.24 -3.31
N PHE A 11 12.42 -5.89 -2.19
CA PHE A 11 11.06 -6.08 -1.74
C PHE A 11 10.40 -4.74 -1.38
N GLU A 12 11.07 -3.84 -0.65
CA GLU A 12 10.55 -2.50 -0.37
C GLU A 12 10.29 -1.72 -1.67
N ALA A 13 11.22 -1.77 -2.63
CA ALA A 13 11.07 -1.11 -3.92
C ALA A 13 9.88 -1.67 -4.71
N TRP A 14 9.68 -2.99 -4.68
CA TRP A 14 8.53 -3.63 -5.29
C TRP A 14 7.22 -3.21 -4.62
N VAL A 15 7.14 -3.17 -3.29
CA VAL A 15 5.94 -2.71 -2.57
C VAL A 15 5.60 -1.26 -2.94
N LYS A 16 6.60 -0.35 -2.98
CA LYS A 16 6.39 1.04 -3.43
C LYS A 16 5.83 1.11 -4.84
N THR A 17 6.34 0.27 -5.74
CA THR A 17 5.82 0.16 -7.12
C THR A 17 4.37 -0.31 -7.12
N GLN A 18 4.01 -1.29 -6.28
CA GLN A 18 2.63 -1.76 -6.17
C GLN A 18 1.69 -0.69 -5.63
N VAL A 19 2.13 0.13 -4.68
CA VAL A 19 1.35 1.29 -4.18
C VAL A 19 1.00 2.21 -5.35
N THR A 20 1.99 2.67 -6.11
CA THR A 20 1.77 3.56 -7.25
C THR A 20 0.84 2.96 -8.31
N ILE A 21 1.00 1.66 -8.63
CA ILE A 21 0.13 0.97 -9.59
C ILE A 21 -1.32 0.90 -9.09
N ASN A 22 -1.54 0.53 -7.84
CA ASN A 22 -2.90 0.38 -7.29
C ASN A 22 -3.56 1.74 -7.05
N GLU A 23 -2.82 2.80 -6.73
CA GLU A 23 -3.33 4.18 -6.67
C GLU A 23 -3.86 4.64 -8.03
N MET A 24 -3.06 4.52 -9.09
CA MET A 24 -3.50 4.87 -10.44
C MET A 24 -4.71 4.03 -10.88
N ALA A 25 -4.68 2.71 -10.63
CA ALA A 25 -5.77 1.82 -11.02
C ALA A 25 -7.06 2.09 -10.24
N LEU A 26 -6.96 2.49 -8.97
CA LEU A 26 -8.08 2.92 -8.15
C LEU A 26 -8.71 4.20 -8.70
N GLU A 27 -7.91 5.23 -8.97
CA GLU A 27 -8.37 6.50 -9.52
C GLU A 27 -9.10 6.31 -10.86
N GLU A 28 -8.50 5.56 -11.78
CA GLU A 28 -9.13 5.27 -13.08
C GLU A 28 -10.42 4.46 -12.94
N SER A 29 -10.46 3.47 -12.03
CA SER A 29 -11.67 2.66 -11.82
C SER A 29 -12.80 3.49 -11.20
N GLN A 30 -12.48 4.41 -10.29
CA GLN A 30 -13.44 5.34 -9.70
C GLN A 30 -14.00 6.28 -10.77
N LYS A 31 -13.14 6.84 -11.63
CA LYS A 31 -13.55 7.71 -12.73
C LYS A 31 -14.52 7.02 -13.70
N VAL A 32 -14.22 5.78 -14.12
CA VAL A 32 -15.13 4.99 -14.98
C VAL A 32 -16.48 4.74 -14.30
N TYR A 33 -16.48 4.45 -12.99
CA TYR A 33 -17.74 4.31 -12.25
C TYR A 33 -18.53 5.62 -12.17
N GLU A 34 -17.84 6.75 -12.00
CA GLU A 34 -18.49 8.06 -11.94
C GLU A 34 -19.16 8.42 -13.26
N GLU A 35 -18.47 8.20 -14.38
CA GLU A 35 -18.91 8.51 -15.74
C GLU A 35 -20.00 7.56 -16.26
N ASP A 36 -19.76 6.24 -16.16
CA ASP A 36 -20.59 5.23 -16.84
C ASP A 36 -21.53 4.45 -15.90
N LYS A 37 -21.40 4.62 -14.57
CA LYS A 37 -22.08 3.80 -13.56
C LYS A 37 -21.88 2.29 -13.75
N ASP A 38 -20.75 1.89 -14.33
CA ASP A 38 -20.39 0.49 -14.52
C ASP A 38 -20.02 -0.14 -13.17
N GLU A 39 -20.89 -0.99 -12.63
CA GLU A 39 -20.65 -1.68 -11.34
C GLU A 39 -19.39 -2.56 -11.36
N ARG A 40 -18.90 -3.00 -12.53
CA ARG A 40 -17.61 -3.72 -12.63
C ARG A 40 -16.43 -2.81 -12.29
N ALA A 41 -16.53 -1.53 -12.62
CA ALA A 41 -15.52 -0.53 -12.27
C ALA A 41 -15.50 -0.27 -10.76
N LYS A 42 -16.67 -0.24 -10.12
CA LYS A 42 -16.79 -0.17 -8.66
C LYS A 42 -16.17 -1.40 -7.96
N GLU A 43 -16.45 -2.61 -8.44
CA GLU A 43 -15.82 -3.82 -7.91
C GLU A 43 -14.30 -3.79 -8.10
N ALA A 44 -13.81 -3.28 -9.24
CA ALA A 44 -12.39 -3.11 -9.48
C ALA A 44 -11.76 -2.11 -8.51
N ALA A 45 -12.41 -0.96 -8.29
CA ALA A 45 -11.97 0.05 -7.31
C ALA A 45 -11.82 -0.56 -5.91
N ILE A 46 -12.81 -1.29 -5.41
CA ILE A 46 -12.73 -1.97 -4.09
C ILE A 46 -11.54 -2.93 -4.02
N ARG A 47 -11.25 -3.67 -5.09
CA ARG A 47 -10.08 -4.57 -5.13
C ARG A 47 -8.76 -3.81 -5.08
N TYR A 48 -8.64 -2.70 -5.82
CA TYR A 48 -7.42 -1.89 -5.82
C TYR A 48 -7.20 -1.18 -4.49
N GLU A 49 -8.28 -0.66 -3.88
CA GLU A 49 -8.26 -0.07 -2.55
C GLU A 49 -7.81 -1.09 -1.49
N SER A 50 -8.38 -2.29 -1.48
CA SER A 50 -7.99 -3.35 -0.54
C SER A 50 -6.52 -3.77 -0.68
N ARG A 51 -5.99 -3.81 -1.91
CA ARG A 51 -4.56 -4.08 -2.15
C ARG A 51 -3.69 -2.92 -1.70
N LEU A 52 -4.12 -1.69 -1.97
CA LEU A 52 -3.41 -0.48 -1.59
C LEU A 52 -3.24 -0.40 -0.07
N ASP A 53 -4.30 -0.64 0.70
CA ASP A 53 -4.25 -0.70 2.18
C ASP A 53 -3.22 -1.74 2.67
N ALA A 54 -3.23 -2.95 2.08
CA ALA A 54 -2.26 -3.98 2.43
C ALA A 54 -0.80 -3.58 2.11
N TYR A 55 -0.56 -2.93 0.97
CA TYR A 55 0.78 -2.45 0.63
C TYR A 55 1.24 -1.28 1.51
N GLN A 56 0.35 -0.36 1.86
CA GLN A 56 0.64 0.72 2.81
C GLN A 56 0.99 0.17 4.20
N PHE A 57 0.29 -0.87 4.66
CA PHE A 57 0.65 -1.58 5.89
C PHE A 57 2.07 -2.16 5.82
N LEU A 58 2.44 -2.81 4.70
CA LEU A 58 3.78 -3.35 4.49
C LEU A 58 4.86 -2.26 4.43
N LEU A 59 4.58 -1.09 3.84
CA LEU A 59 5.50 0.06 3.88
C LEU A 59 5.80 0.49 5.32
N GLY A 60 4.79 0.48 6.20
CA GLY A 60 5.01 0.70 7.63
C GLY A 60 5.99 -0.32 8.25
N LYS A 61 5.98 -1.57 7.78
CA LYS A 61 6.94 -2.59 8.25
C LYS A 61 8.35 -2.37 7.75
N PHE A 62 8.52 -1.79 6.56
CA PHE A 62 9.84 -1.35 6.10
C PHE A 62 10.35 -0.14 6.88
N ALA A 63 9.48 0.78 7.31
CA ALA A 63 9.87 1.87 8.20
C ALA A 63 10.42 1.32 9.53
N ASN A 64 9.73 0.35 10.14
CA ASN A 64 10.26 -0.35 11.32
C ASN A 64 11.64 -0.97 11.07
N TYR A 65 11.82 -1.65 9.93
CA TYR A 65 13.10 -2.25 9.58
C TYR A 65 14.23 -1.22 9.48
N GLN A 66 13.97 -0.06 8.87
CA GLN A 66 14.95 1.03 8.75
C GLN A 66 15.30 1.67 10.11
N GLU A 67 14.35 1.67 11.05
CA GLU A 67 14.53 2.17 12.41
C GLU A 67 15.08 1.12 13.39
N GLY A 68 15.30 -0.12 12.94
CA GLY A 68 15.73 -1.22 13.81
C GLY A 68 14.68 -1.71 14.79
N LYS A 69 13.39 -1.37 14.56
CA LYS A 69 12.24 -1.82 15.34
C LYS A 69 11.84 -3.26 14.95
N GLY A 70 11.11 -3.93 15.83
CA GLY A 70 10.54 -5.24 15.57
C GLY A 70 9.45 -5.19 14.50
N PHE A 71 9.23 -6.31 13.81
CA PHE A 71 8.17 -6.42 12.80
C PHE A 71 6.76 -6.16 13.39
N HIS A 72 6.52 -6.54 14.65
CA HIS A 72 5.24 -6.35 15.32
C HIS A 72 5.05 -4.96 15.93
N ASP A 73 6.09 -4.13 15.93
CA ASP A 73 6.00 -2.78 16.49
C ASP A 73 5.08 -1.94 15.61
N LEU A 74 4.45 -0.95 16.24
CA LEU A 74 3.60 -0.01 15.55
C LEU A 74 4.50 1.01 14.82
N PRO A 75 4.39 1.15 13.49
CA PRO A 75 5.12 2.18 12.76
C PRO A 75 4.60 3.57 13.16
N ASP A 76 5.52 4.53 13.28
CA ASP A 76 5.15 5.90 13.62
C ASP A 76 4.26 6.49 12.52
N GLY A 77 3.08 6.99 12.89
CA GLY A 77 2.13 7.58 11.95
C GLY A 77 1.22 6.60 11.19
N LEU A 78 1.32 5.27 11.38
CA LEU A 78 0.52 4.27 10.63
C LEU A 78 -1.00 4.44 10.81
N PHE A 79 -1.43 4.89 11.99
CA PHE A 79 -2.84 5.13 12.29
C PHE A 79 -3.17 6.61 12.44
N GLY A 80 -2.43 7.50 11.75
CA GLY A 80 -2.56 8.97 11.78
C GLY A 80 -3.71 9.47 12.65
N GLN A 81 -3.40 9.84 13.90
CA GLN A 81 -4.33 10.30 14.93
C GLN A 81 -5.78 9.82 14.72
N ARG A 82 -6.14 8.67 15.31
CA ARG A 82 -7.55 8.29 15.48
C ARG A 82 -8.29 9.42 16.22
N ASN A 83 -8.87 10.35 15.48
CA ASN A 83 -9.86 11.28 15.98
C ASN A 83 -11.15 10.46 16.12
N TYR A 84 -11.47 10.11 17.37
CA TYR A 84 -12.80 9.63 17.77
C TYR A 84 -13.76 10.82 17.86
#